data_AF-A0A7X7C4V7-F1
#
_entry.id   AF-A0A7X7C4V7-F1
#
_cell.length_a   1.000
_cell.length_b   1.000
_cell.length_c   1.000
_cell.angle_alpha   90.00
_cell.angle_beta   90.00
_cell.angle_gamma   90.00
#
_symmetry.space_group_name_H-M   'P 1'
#
loop_
_entity.id
_entity.type
_entity.pdbx_description
1 polymer ?
#
loop_
_entity_poly.entity_id
_entity_poly.type
_entity_poly.pdbx_seq_one_letter_code
_entity_poly.pdbx_strand_id
1 'polypeptide(L)'
;ALKNTIVLDDDEIFYFNQKGDYITGDYKHVEKALYFYELKNMDRGEAASEFFDLIDSAFNKYAVFYSVISYTLIQYAMNSFLVIVLALIMLLIKIKFEKVTTFSENIKIVIVSMTIPSIIAFIASLLNFRALNPFFAVIFQFLTPIIAILSLYKGRITKEKSPKGL
;
A
#
# COMPACT_ATOMS: atom_id res chain seq x y z
N ALA A 1 -26.34 9.92 -30.87
CA ALA A 1 -25.60 9.65 -29.61
C ALA A 1 -24.25 10.35 -29.70
N LEU A 2 -23.90 11.13 -28.67
CA LEU A 2 -22.58 11.74 -28.55
C LEU A 2 -21.53 10.62 -28.39
N LYS A 3 -20.38 10.75 -29.05
CA LYS A 3 -19.33 9.73 -29.09
C LYS A 3 -17.97 10.40 -29.10
N ASN A 4 -17.06 9.96 -28.23
CA ASN A 4 -15.74 10.58 -28.02
C ASN A 4 -15.85 12.09 -27.85
N THR A 5 -16.83 12.53 -27.07
CA THR A 5 -17.17 13.94 -26.90
C THR A 5 -17.06 14.30 -25.43
N ILE A 6 -16.38 15.41 -25.16
CA ILE A 6 -16.44 16.08 -23.87
C ILE A 6 -17.49 17.17 -23.98
N VAL A 7 -18.45 17.17 -23.05
CA VAL A 7 -19.46 18.21 -22.91
C VAL A 7 -19.16 18.97 -21.63
N LEU A 8 -18.95 20.28 -21.77
CA LEU A 8 -18.79 21.20 -20.66
C LEU A 8 -20.16 21.79 -20.37
N ASP A 9 -20.75 21.41 -19.23
CA ASP A 9 -21.98 22.01 -18.70
C ASP A 9 -21.62 23.08 -17.67
N ASP A 10 -22.60 23.79 -17.11
CA ASP A 10 -22.36 24.88 -16.17
C ASP A 10 -21.77 24.38 -14.82
N ASP A 11 -22.28 23.25 -14.32
CA ASP A 11 -21.89 22.67 -13.03
C ASP A 11 -21.04 21.38 -13.15
N GLU A 12 -21.12 20.70 -14.29
CA GLU A 12 -20.55 19.37 -14.49
C GLU A 12 -19.85 19.22 -15.85
N ILE A 13 -19.00 18.19 -15.95
CA ILE A 13 -18.35 17.81 -17.20
C ILE A 13 -18.68 16.36 -17.55
N PHE A 14 -19.06 16.11 -18.80
CA PHE A 14 -19.39 14.76 -19.25
C PHE A 14 -18.40 14.29 -20.31
N TYR A 15 -17.86 13.10 -20.16
CA TYR A 15 -17.12 12.41 -21.22
C TYR A 15 -17.91 11.21 -21.73
N PHE A 16 -18.25 11.23 -23.02
CA PHE A 16 -18.95 10.14 -23.71
C PHE A 16 -17.96 9.24 -24.45
N ASN A 17 -17.99 7.94 -24.18
CA ASN A 17 -17.17 6.94 -24.85
C ASN A 17 -17.73 6.54 -26.23
N GLN A 18 -17.05 5.64 -26.94
CA GLN A 18 -17.47 5.16 -28.27
C GLN A 18 -18.82 4.41 -28.28
N LYS A 19 -19.21 3.84 -27.14
CA LYS A 19 -20.44 3.08 -26.94
C LYS A 19 -21.62 3.96 -26.53
N GLY A 20 -21.36 5.23 -26.18
CA GLY A 20 -22.36 6.18 -25.69
C GLY A 20 -22.55 6.16 -24.18
N ASP A 21 -21.76 5.38 -23.44
CA ASP A 21 -21.71 5.49 -21.98
C ASP A 21 -20.92 6.74 -21.59
N TYR A 22 -21.23 7.31 -20.43
CA TYR A 22 -20.59 8.53 -19.97
C TYR A 22 -20.05 8.44 -18.54
N ILE A 23 -19.05 9.26 -18.27
CA ILE A 23 -18.58 9.58 -16.92
C ILE A 23 -18.83 11.06 -16.65
N THR A 24 -19.17 11.39 -15.41
CA THR A 24 -19.48 12.75 -14.96
C THR A 24 -18.37 13.23 -14.03
N GLY A 25 -17.66 14.28 -14.40
CA GLY A 25 -16.79 15.04 -13.50
C GLY A 25 -17.52 16.25 -12.92
N ASP A 26 -16.93 16.88 -11.92
CA ASP A 26 -17.51 18.00 -11.16
C ASP A 26 -16.45 19.11 -11.01
N TYR A 27 -16.81 20.37 -11.29
CA TYR A 27 -15.88 21.50 -11.20
C TYR A 27 -15.56 21.96 -9.77
N LYS A 28 -16.18 21.39 -8.73
CA LYS A 28 -15.94 21.75 -7.31
C LYS A 28 -14.48 21.68 -6.85
N HIS A 29 -13.63 20.95 -7.58
CA HIS A 29 -12.21 20.78 -7.26
C HIS A 29 -11.29 21.49 -8.26
N VAL A 30 -11.85 22.28 -9.17
CA VAL A 30 -11.09 23.13 -10.08
C VAL A 30 -10.69 24.40 -9.32
N GLU A 31 -9.40 24.53 -9.01
CA GLU A 31 -8.87 25.64 -8.22
C GLU A 31 -8.94 27.00 -8.94
N LYS A 32 -8.97 26.98 -10.28
CA LYS A 32 -8.94 28.18 -11.13
C LYS A 32 -10.02 28.09 -12.20
N ALA A 33 -11.01 28.99 -12.13
CA ALA A 33 -12.00 29.13 -13.18
C ALA A 33 -11.33 29.60 -14.47
N LEU A 34 -11.55 28.85 -15.56
CA LEU A 34 -10.97 29.14 -16.86
C LEU A 34 -11.97 29.90 -17.72
N TYR A 35 -11.63 31.12 -18.12
CA TYR A 35 -12.45 31.88 -19.05
C TYR A 35 -11.92 31.69 -20.48
N PHE A 36 -12.77 31.28 -21.41
CA PHE A 36 -12.37 31.10 -22.82
C PHE A 36 -11.80 32.38 -23.47
N TYR A 37 -12.18 33.54 -22.95
CA TYR A 37 -11.60 34.82 -23.35
C TYR A 37 -10.11 34.92 -23.01
N GLU A 38 -9.70 34.41 -21.85
CA GLU A 38 -8.30 34.41 -21.40
C GLU A 38 -7.46 33.44 -22.22
N LEU A 39 -7.98 32.24 -22.49
CA LEU A 39 -7.35 31.23 -23.35
C LEU A 39 -7.05 31.76 -24.75
N LYS A 40 -7.97 32.56 -25.31
CA LYS A 40 -7.81 33.14 -26.66
C LYS A 40 -6.60 34.07 -26.77
N ASN A 41 -6.19 34.67 -25.66
CA ASN A 41 -5.10 35.66 -25.61
C ASN A 41 -3.75 35.04 -25.17
N MET A 42 -3.72 33.76 -24.81
CA MET A 42 -2.53 33.02 -24.42
C MET A 42 -1.81 32.40 -25.62
N ASP A 43 -0.55 32.01 -25.41
CA ASP A 43 0.13 31.14 -26.38
C ASP A 43 -0.59 29.79 -26.47
N ARG A 44 -0.56 29.16 -27.65
CA ARG A 44 -1.27 27.90 -27.89
C ARG A 44 -0.82 26.77 -26.98
N GLY A 45 0.47 26.71 -26.64
CA GLY A 45 0.99 25.67 -25.74
C GLY A 45 0.50 25.86 -24.31
N GLU A 46 0.49 27.11 -23.85
CA GLU A 46 0.02 27.50 -22.51
C GLU A 46 -1.50 27.32 -22.37
N ALA A 47 -2.27 27.79 -23.37
CA ALA A 47 -3.71 27.63 -23.42
C ALA A 47 -4.14 26.15 -23.45
N ALA A 48 -3.40 25.30 -24.18
CA ALA A 48 -3.67 23.88 -24.20
C ALA A 48 -3.40 23.24 -22.83
N SER A 49 -2.29 23.59 -22.17
CA SER A 49 -1.95 23.07 -20.84
C SER A 49 -3.02 23.43 -19.82
N GLU A 50 -3.37 24.71 -19.70
CA GLU A 50 -4.37 25.21 -18.75
C GLU A 50 -5.76 24.59 -19.00
N PHE A 51 -6.11 24.34 -20.26
CA PHE A 51 -7.35 23.65 -20.60
C PHE A 51 -7.33 22.17 -20.19
N PHE A 52 -6.26 21.44 -20.49
CA PHE A 52 -6.15 20.02 -20.10
C PHE A 52 -6.08 19.83 -18.59
N ASP A 53 -5.38 20.72 -17.88
CA ASP A 53 -5.30 20.69 -16.41
C ASP A 53 -6.69 20.87 -15.75
N LEU A 54 -7.56 21.70 -16.34
CA LEU A 54 -8.95 21.85 -15.89
C LEU A 54 -9.77 20.58 -16.12
N ILE A 55 -9.65 19.97 -17.29
CA ILE A 55 -10.35 18.73 -17.63
C ILE A 55 -9.91 17.61 -16.66
N ASP A 56 -8.60 17.45 -16.45
CA ASP A 56 -8.04 16.44 -15.55
C ASP A 56 -8.49 16.67 -14.09
N SER A 57 -8.49 17.93 -13.65
CA SER A 57 -8.96 18.31 -12.30
C SER A 57 -10.43 18.00 -12.09
N ALA A 58 -11.28 18.21 -13.10
CA ALA A 58 -12.71 17.92 -13.03
C ALA A 58 -13.01 16.41 -12.98
N PHE A 59 -12.15 15.55 -13.53
CA PHE A 59 -12.25 14.08 -13.45
C PHE A 59 -11.44 13.44 -12.31
N ASN A 60 -10.71 14.23 -11.52
CA ASN A 60 -9.75 13.78 -10.51
C ASN A 60 -10.39 12.83 -9.46
N LYS A 61 -11.67 13.01 -9.12
CA LYS A 61 -12.39 12.12 -8.19
C LYS A 61 -12.39 10.64 -8.66
N TYR A 62 -12.50 10.39 -9.97
CA TYR A 62 -12.47 9.04 -10.51
C TYR A 62 -11.06 8.46 -10.53
N ALA A 63 -10.06 9.28 -10.86
CA ALA A 63 -8.65 8.87 -10.85
C ALA A 63 -8.17 8.51 -9.44
N VAL A 64 -8.52 9.32 -8.43
CA VAL A 64 -8.19 9.06 -7.02
C VAL A 64 -8.93 7.82 -6.51
N PHE A 65 -10.23 7.69 -6.79
CA PHE A 65 -11.02 6.55 -6.35
C PHE A 65 -10.52 5.22 -6.94
N TYR A 66 -10.23 5.20 -8.25
CA TYR A 66 -9.64 4.04 -8.92
C TYR A 66 -8.27 3.68 -8.34
N SER A 67 -7.42 4.68 -8.09
CA SER A 67 -6.09 4.48 -7.51
C SER A 67 -6.17 3.91 -6.09
N VAL A 68 -7.05 4.44 -5.25
CA VAL A 68 -7.25 3.98 -3.87
C VAL A 68 -7.79 2.55 -3.86
N ILE A 69 -8.83 2.25 -4.64
CA ILE A 69 -9.40 0.90 -4.73
C ILE A 69 -8.38 -0.10 -5.22
N SER A 70 -7.68 0.23 -6.31
CA SER A 70 -6.67 -0.68 -6.90
C SER A 70 -5.56 -0.95 -5.88
N TYR A 71 -5.08 0.09 -5.19
CA TYR A 71 -4.07 -0.04 -4.15
C TYR A 71 -4.57 -0.92 -2.99
N THR A 72 -5.78 -0.68 -2.47
CA THR A 72 -6.37 -1.48 -1.40
C THR A 72 -6.54 -2.94 -1.80
N LEU A 73 -6.99 -3.21 -3.03
CA LEU A 73 -7.23 -4.56 -3.52
C LEU A 73 -5.91 -5.34 -3.70
N ILE A 74 -4.88 -4.70 -4.26
CA ILE A 74 -3.53 -5.27 -4.35
C ILE A 74 -2.96 -5.55 -2.96
N GLN A 75 -3.10 -4.60 -2.02
CA GLN A 75 -2.63 -4.77 -0.65
C GLN A 75 -3.31 -5.94 0.05
N TYR A 76 -4.63 -6.09 -0.14
CA TYR A 76 -5.39 -7.20 0.43
C TYR A 76 -4.95 -8.55 -0.16
N ALA A 77 -4.74 -8.62 -1.47
CA ALA A 77 -4.23 -9.81 -2.13
C ALA A 77 -2.83 -10.19 -1.60
N MET A 78 -1.95 -9.21 -1.39
CA MET A 78 -0.61 -9.46 -0.89
C MET A 78 -0.57 -9.92 0.56
N ASN A 79 -1.38 -9.30 1.42
CA ASN A 79 -1.52 -9.75 2.80
C ASN A 79 -2.12 -11.17 2.88
N SER A 80 -3.10 -11.49 2.02
CA SER A 80 -3.69 -12.82 1.95
C SER A 80 -2.68 -13.89 1.52
N PHE A 81 -1.86 -13.59 0.52
CA PHE A 81 -0.76 -14.46 0.10
C PHE A 81 0.22 -14.72 1.24
N LEU A 82 0.57 -13.69 2.01
CA LEU A 82 1.46 -13.81 3.16
C LEU A 82 0.90 -14.74 4.25
N VAL A 83 -0.39 -14.64 4.56
CA VAL A 83 -1.06 -15.53 5.53
C VAL A 83 -0.99 -16.98 5.07
N ILE A 84 -1.19 -17.25 3.77
CA ILE A 84 -1.09 -18.60 3.21
C ILE A 84 0.34 -19.15 3.38
N VAL A 85 1.36 -18.36 3.02
CA VAL A 85 2.76 -18.77 3.18
C VAL A 85 3.08 -19.02 4.66
N LEU A 86 2.61 -18.16 5.57
CA LEU A 86 2.81 -18.36 7.01
C LEU A 86 2.13 -19.64 7.51
N ALA A 87 0.91 -19.92 7.04
CA ALA A 87 0.20 -21.15 7.36
C ALA A 87 0.94 -22.39 6.86
N LEU A 88 1.52 -22.34 5.65
CA LEU A 88 2.35 -23.43 5.12
C LEU A 88 3.61 -23.65 5.96
N ILE A 89 4.29 -22.58 6.38
CA ILE A 89 5.45 -22.67 7.28
C ILE A 89 5.04 -23.27 8.63
N MET A 90 3.90 -22.84 9.17
CA MET A 90 3.35 -23.39 10.42
C MET A 90 2.99 -24.87 10.31
N LEU A 91 2.50 -25.34 9.15
CA LEU A 91 2.24 -26.76 8.89
C LEU A 91 3.53 -27.58 8.82
N LEU A 92 4.61 -27.02 8.27
CA LEU A 92 5.92 -27.67 8.22
C LEU A 92 6.56 -27.79 9.61
N ILE A 93 6.27 -26.85 10.51
CA ILE A 93 6.77 -26.87 11.88
C ILE A 93 5.83 -27.73 12.72
N LYS A 94 6.27 -28.94 13.06
CA LYS A 94 5.52 -29.85 13.94
C LYS A 94 5.48 -29.26 15.37
N ILE A 95 4.49 -28.41 15.67
CA ILE A 95 4.35 -27.77 16.98
C ILE A 95 3.88 -28.81 17.99
N LYS A 96 4.82 -29.37 18.77
CA LYS A 96 4.49 -29.89 20.10
C LYS A 96 4.16 -28.69 20.98
N PHE A 97 2.88 -28.44 21.26
CA PHE A 97 2.45 -27.38 22.16
C PHE A 97 2.83 -27.77 23.59
N GLU A 98 3.85 -27.12 24.16
CA GLU A 98 4.09 -27.16 25.61
C GLU A 98 4.39 -25.77 26.17
N LYS A 99 3.91 -25.59 27.40
CA LYS A 99 3.85 -24.42 28.30
C LYS A 99 3.94 -23.04 27.65
N VAL A 100 2.79 -22.37 27.73
CA VAL A 100 2.57 -20.93 27.53
C VAL A 100 3.73 -20.14 28.13
N THR A 101 4.46 -19.43 27.26
CA THR A 101 5.55 -18.52 27.63
C THR A 101 5.09 -17.50 28.65
N THR A 102 5.98 -17.08 29.57
CA THR A 102 5.62 -16.04 30.56
C THR A 102 5.51 -14.68 29.88
N PHE A 103 4.74 -13.76 30.48
CA PHE A 103 4.50 -12.42 29.93
C PHE A 103 5.80 -11.69 29.55
N SER A 104 6.83 -11.76 30.41
CA SER A 104 8.14 -11.16 30.15
C SER A 104 8.90 -11.80 28.98
N GLU A 105 8.73 -13.11 28.75
CA GLU A 105 9.31 -13.81 27.59
C GLU A 105 8.62 -13.36 26.30
N ASN A 106 7.28 -13.22 26.32
CA ASN A 106 6.52 -12.72 25.16
C ASN A 106 6.91 -11.28 24.78
N ILE A 107 7.10 -10.39 25.76
CA ILE A 107 7.54 -9.02 25.50
C ILE A 107 8.92 -9.01 24.81
N LYS A 108 9.87 -9.84 25.27
CA LYS A 108 11.20 -9.94 24.62
C LYS A 108 11.09 -10.46 23.20
N ILE A 109 10.23 -11.45 22.95
CA ILE A 109 10.00 -11.99 21.61
C ILE A 109 9.44 -10.91 20.69
N VAL A 110 8.44 -10.15 21.14
CA VAL A 110 7.86 -9.04 20.37
C VAL A 110 8.92 -7.99 20.06
N ILE A 111 9.69 -7.55 21.06
CA ILE A 111 10.76 -6.57 20.86
C ILE A 111 11.77 -7.05 19.81
N VAL A 112 12.30 -8.28 19.96
CA VAL A 112 13.28 -8.83 19.02
C VAL A 112 12.69 -8.97 17.60
N SER A 113 11.42 -9.39 17.50
CA SER A 113 10.72 -9.56 16.22
C SER A 113 10.43 -8.25 15.47
N MET A 114 10.44 -7.12 16.18
CA MET A 114 10.27 -5.79 15.60
C MET A 114 11.62 -5.10 15.35
N THR A 115 12.55 -5.20 16.30
CA THR A 115 13.84 -4.51 16.24
C THR A 115 14.74 -5.03 15.13
N ILE A 116 14.80 -6.36 14.93
CA ILE A 116 15.67 -6.95 13.88
C ILE A 116 15.25 -6.46 12.48
N PRO A 117 13.96 -6.56 12.08
CA PRO A 117 13.52 -5.99 10.81
C PRO A 117 13.84 -4.49 10.73
N SER A 118 13.50 -3.69 11.75
CA SER A 118 13.71 -2.24 11.74
C SER A 118 15.17 -1.84 11.48
N ILE A 119 16.14 -2.54 12.07
CA ILE A 119 17.57 -2.30 11.81
C ILE A 119 17.93 -2.59 10.35
N ILE A 120 17.38 -3.67 9.79
CA ILE A 120 17.62 -4.05 8.38
C ILE A 120 17.05 -2.97 7.43
N ALA A 121 15.83 -2.46 7.66
CA ALA A 121 15.31 -1.33 6.85
C ALA A 121 16.17 -0.08 7.01
N PHE A 122 16.60 0.23 8.23
CA PHE A 122 17.41 1.41 8.49
C PHE A 122 18.71 1.38 7.68
N ILE A 123 19.43 0.24 7.71
CA ILE A 123 20.67 0.06 6.94
C ILE A 123 20.40 0.15 5.45
N ALA A 124 19.34 -0.50 4.96
CA ALA A 124 19.05 -0.48 3.54
C ALA A 124 18.60 0.89 3.01
N SER A 125 17.87 1.65 3.83
CA SER A 125 17.52 3.05 3.56
C SER A 125 18.77 3.91 3.50
N LEU A 126 19.74 3.71 4.40
CA LEU A 126 21.00 4.44 4.41
C LEU A 126 21.84 4.19 3.14
N LEU A 127 21.76 2.97 2.60
CA LEU A 127 22.45 2.58 1.37
C LEU A 127 21.70 2.96 0.08
N ASN A 128 20.60 3.73 0.16
CA ASN A 128 19.79 4.17 -0.98
C ASN A 128 19.33 3.02 -1.90
N PHE A 129 19.08 1.82 -1.35
CA PHE A 129 18.48 0.72 -2.10
C PHE A 129 16.99 0.98 -2.38
N ARG A 130 16.69 1.95 -3.27
CA ARG A 130 15.33 2.26 -3.72
C ARG A 130 14.64 1.07 -4.37
N ALA A 131 15.40 0.18 -5.00
CA ALA A 131 14.88 -1.04 -5.61
C ALA A 131 14.28 -2.04 -4.60
N LEU A 132 14.68 -1.97 -3.33
CA LEU A 132 14.21 -2.89 -2.30
C LEU A 132 13.06 -2.32 -1.46
N ASN A 133 12.65 -1.06 -1.65
CA ASN A 133 11.61 -0.42 -0.83
C ASN A 133 10.27 -1.19 -0.80
N PRO A 134 9.72 -1.67 -1.94
CA PRO A 134 8.52 -2.51 -1.92
C PRO A 134 8.80 -3.91 -1.34
N PHE A 135 10.02 -4.42 -1.52
CA PHE A 135 10.46 -5.71 -0.99
C PHE A 135 10.63 -5.68 0.54
N PHE A 136 10.98 -4.54 1.13
CA PHE A 136 11.15 -4.40 2.58
C PHE A 136 9.85 -4.62 3.32
N ALA A 137 8.73 -4.06 2.85
CA ALA A 137 7.43 -4.30 3.49
C ALA A 137 7.11 -5.80 3.57
N VAL A 138 7.38 -6.54 2.50
CA VAL A 138 7.17 -7.98 2.41
C VAL A 138 8.16 -8.75 3.31
N ILE A 139 9.45 -8.42 3.25
CA ILE A 139 10.51 -8.98 4.11
C ILE A 139 10.16 -8.78 5.59
N PHE A 140 9.68 -7.60 5.98
CA PHE A 140 9.26 -7.30 7.35
C PHE A 140 8.06 -8.16 7.79
N GLN A 141 7.03 -8.23 6.95
CA GLN A 141 5.84 -9.02 7.24
C GLN A 141 6.16 -10.52 7.36
N PHE A 142 7.21 -11.02 6.70
CA PHE A 142 7.68 -12.41 6.83
C PHE A 142 8.66 -12.63 8.00
N LEU A 143 9.59 -11.70 8.23
CA LEU A 143 10.61 -11.85 9.27
C LEU A 143 10.02 -11.80 10.68
N THR A 144 9.05 -10.94 10.94
CA THR A 144 8.48 -10.80 12.29
C THR A 144 7.86 -12.11 12.80
N PRO A 145 6.98 -12.80 12.05
CA PRO A 145 6.47 -14.12 12.45
C PRO A 145 7.56 -15.19 12.55
N ILE A 146 8.51 -15.23 11.60
CA ILE A 146 9.60 -16.23 11.60
C ILE A 146 10.50 -16.04 12.83
N ILE A 147 10.90 -14.80 13.13
CA ILE A 147 11.70 -14.47 14.32
C ILE A 147 10.93 -14.83 15.59
N ALA A 148 9.61 -14.56 15.64
CA ALA A 148 8.81 -14.95 16.78
C ALA A 148 8.82 -16.48 16.99
N ILE A 149 8.63 -17.26 15.92
CA ILE A 149 8.69 -18.73 15.95
C ILE A 149 10.09 -19.22 16.34
N LEU A 150 11.16 -18.66 15.77
CA LEU A 150 12.54 -19.02 16.10
C LEU A 150 12.90 -18.68 17.56
N SER A 151 12.41 -17.56 18.07
CA SER A 151 12.62 -17.14 19.47
C SER A 151 11.89 -18.06 20.44
N LEU A 152 10.66 -18.48 20.10
CA LEU A 152 9.93 -19.51 20.82
C LEU A 152 10.68 -20.84 20.81
N TYR A 153 11.21 -21.25 19.66
CA TYR A 153 11.99 -22.49 19.53
C TYR A 153 13.30 -22.45 20.32
N LYS A 154 14.05 -21.34 20.26
CA LYS A 154 15.30 -21.16 21.02
C LYS A 154 15.04 -21.10 22.52
N GLY A 155 13.93 -20.49 22.95
CA GLY A 155 13.48 -20.50 24.34
C GLY A 155 13.28 -21.91 24.92
N ARG A 156 12.87 -22.88 24.08
CA ARG A 156 12.74 -24.30 24.47
C ARG A 156 14.10 -24.93 24.77
N ILE A 157 15.10 -24.71 23.91
CA ILE A 157 16.46 -25.29 24.07
C ILE A 157 17.15 -24.75 25.33
N THR A 158 16.92 -23.49 25.69
CA THR A 158 17.55 -22.89 26.89
C THR A 158 16.94 -23.41 28.20
N LYS A 159 15.62 -23.67 28.24
CA LYS A 159 14.97 -24.28 29.42
C LYS A 159 15.35 -25.75 29.62
N GLU A 160 15.64 -26.48 28.54
CA GLU A 160 16.09 -27.87 28.60
C GLU A 160 17.54 -28.00 29.12
N LYS A 161 18.37 -26.96 28.95
CA LYS A 161 19.76 -26.90 29.44
C LYS A 161 19.92 -26.33 30.85
N SER A 162 18.86 -25.88 31.50
CA SER A 162 18.96 -25.52 32.92
C SER A 162 18.87 -26.83 33.72
N PRO A 163 19.97 -27.28 34.37
CA PRO A 163 19.86 -28.43 35.25
C PRO A 163 18.82 -28.07 36.32
N LYS A 164 17.87 -28.96 36.55
CA LYS A 164 16.97 -28.87 37.71
C LYS A 164 17.85 -28.80 38.96
N GLY A 165 18.09 -27.58 39.43
CA GLY A 165 18.81 -27.28 40.65
C GLY A 165 17.79 -26.90 41.72
N LEU A 166 17.20 -27.93 42.31
CA LEU A 166 16.84 -28.10 43.74
C LEU A 166 16.05 -29.40 43.87
#